data_AF-A0A7S3AWH1-F1
#
_entry.id   AF-A0A7S3AWH1-F1
#
_cell.length_a   1.000
_cell.length_b   1.000
_cell.length_c   1.000
_cell.angle_alpha   90.00
_cell.angle_beta   90.00
_cell.angle_gamma   90.00
#
_symmetry.space_group_name_H-M   'P 1'
#
loop_
_entity.id
_entity.type
_entity.pdbx_description
1 polymer ?
#
loop_
_entity_poly.entity_id
_entity_poly.type
_entity_poly.pdbx_seq_one_letter_code
_entity_poly.pdbx_strand_id
1 'polypeptide(L)'
;CIGYNAYDATLDAYLDEDAWASVPPLPPHELRGAGRLVKLVSSTEGTLARDVEAPEGLESLVRWEPEPGAQGEIAQVTVDNNSCAGYAWLLHGDAAVVESDYEQLRRLQPELFVVEELAETAAQ
;
A
#
# COMPACT_ATOMS: atom_id res chain seq x y z
N CYS A 1 -6.66 -11.84 -7.30
CA CYS A 1 -7.42 -12.79 -6.46
C CYS A 1 -7.77 -14.05 -7.25
N ILE A 2 -6.76 -14.87 -7.60
CA ILE A 2 -6.94 -16.05 -8.48
C ILE A 2 -7.12 -17.37 -7.71
N GLY A 3 -7.08 -17.32 -6.38
CA GLY A 3 -7.40 -18.45 -5.51
C GLY A 3 -6.21 -19.24 -4.99
N TYR A 4 -4.99 -18.85 -5.36
CA TYR A 4 -3.73 -19.33 -4.81
C TYR A 4 -2.75 -18.15 -4.72
N ASN A 5 -1.72 -18.30 -3.89
CA ASN A 5 -0.70 -17.27 -3.69
C ASN A 5 0.58 -17.63 -4.48
N ALA A 6 1.29 -16.63 -5.01
CA ALA A 6 2.45 -16.86 -5.88
C ALA A 6 3.67 -17.43 -5.13
N TYR A 7 3.81 -17.15 -3.83
CA TYR A 7 4.87 -17.71 -3.00
C TYR A 7 4.65 -19.21 -2.78
N ASP A 8 3.45 -19.64 -2.40
CA ASP A 8 3.12 -21.06 -2.23
C ASP A 8 3.36 -21.80 -3.54
N ALA A 9 2.83 -21.28 -4.65
CA ALA A 9 3.04 -21.88 -5.98
C ALA A 9 4.53 -21.96 -6.34
N THR A 10 5.34 -20.99 -5.94
CA THR A 10 6.80 -21.02 -6.15
C THR A 10 7.45 -22.09 -5.27
N LEU A 11 7.09 -22.16 -4.00
CA LEU A 11 7.60 -23.18 -3.08
C LEU A 11 7.24 -24.59 -3.54
N ASP A 12 5.99 -24.81 -3.93
CA ASP A 12 5.51 -26.08 -4.49
C ASP A 12 6.32 -26.45 -5.73
N ALA A 13 6.58 -25.50 -6.65
CA ALA A 13 7.39 -25.75 -7.84
C ALA A 13 8.83 -26.22 -7.52
N TYR A 14 9.39 -25.83 -6.39
CA TYR A 14 10.74 -26.24 -5.95
C TYR A 14 10.75 -27.50 -5.09
N LEU A 15 9.69 -27.74 -4.30
CA LEU A 15 9.73 -28.64 -3.15
C LEU A 15 8.64 -29.72 -3.16
N ASP A 16 7.55 -29.54 -3.92
CA ASP A 16 6.40 -30.45 -3.94
C ASP A 16 5.79 -30.54 -5.35
N GLU A 17 6.25 -31.53 -6.12
CA GLU A 17 5.82 -31.75 -7.50
C GLU A 17 4.31 -32.03 -7.63
N ASP A 18 3.73 -32.76 -6.67
CA ASP A 18 2.31 -33.11 -6.69
C ASP A 18 1.44 -31.87 -6.42
N ALA A 19 1.83 -31.05 -5.45
CA ALA A 19 1.15 -29.78 -5.17
C ALA A 19 1.28 -28.82 -6.37
N TRP A 20 2.46 -28.72 -6.98
CA TRP A 20 2.69 -27.90 -8.17
C TRP A 20 1.83 -28.36 -9.35
N ALA A 21 1.72 -29.67 -9.58
CA ALA A 21 0.88 -30.23 -10.64
C ALA A 21 -0.62 -29.93 -10.46
N SER A 22 -1.05 -29.60 -9.24
CA SER A 22 -2.44 -29.19 -8.95
C SER A 22 -2.75 -27.73 -9.30
N VAL A 23 -1.72 -26.90 -9.51
CA VAL A 23 -1.89 -25.49 -9.88
C VAL A 23 -2.41 -25.40 -11.33
N PRO A 24 -3.51 -24.66 -11.58
CA PRO A 24 -4.03 -24.51 -12.94
C PRO A 24 -3.00 -23.91 -13.89
N PRO A 25 -2.83 -24.45 -15.11
CA PRO A 25 -1.86 -23.94 -16.08
C PRO A 25 -2.26 -22.57 -16.66
N LEU A 26 -3.53 -22.19 -16.51
CA LEU A 26 -4.07 -20.90 -16.88
C LEU A 26 -4.84 -20.31 -15.68
N PRO A 27 -4.82 -18.98 -15.51
CA PRO A 27 -5.60 -18.34 -14.48
C PRO A 27 -7.11 -18.56 -14.70
N PRO A 28 -7.93 -18.55 -13.62
CA PRO A 28 -9.37 -18.68 -13.74
C PRO A 28 -9.97 -17.55 -14.58
N HIS A 29 -11.04 -17.85 -15.31
CA HIS A 29 -11.78 -16.85 -16.10
C HIS A 29 -12.44 -15.77 -15.24
N GLU A 30 -12.74 -16.09 -13.98
CA GLU A 30 -13.36 -15.19 -13.01
C GLU A 30 -12.43 -15.00 -11.82
N LEU A 31 -12.24 -13.73 -11.41
CA LEU A 31 -11.48 -13.39 -10.21
C LEU A 31 -12.37 -13.53 -8.97
N ARG A 32 -11.80 -13.99 -7.86
CA ARG A 32 -12.51 -14.10 -6.57
C ARG A 32 -12.75 -12.76 -5.86
N GLY A 33 -12.31 -11.66 -6.46
CA GLY A 33 -12.36 -10.32 -5.90
C GLY A 33 -11.36 -9.39 -6.58
N ALA A 34 -11.27 -8.17 -6.08
CA ALA A 34 -10.38 -7.14 -6.59
C ALA A 34 -9.36 -6.73 -5.54
N GLY A 35 -8.16 -6.38 -5.97
CA GLY A 35 -7.12 -5.85 -5.10
C GLY A 35 -6.32 -4.77 -5.79
N ARG A 36 -5.85 -3.78 -5.04
CA ARG A 36 -5.02 -2.69 -5.53
C ARG A 36 -3.95 -2.35 -4.49
N LEU A 37 -2.69 -2.38 -4.93
CA LEU A 37 -1.58 -1.79 -4.18
C LEU A 37 -1.50 -0.31 -4.52
N VAL A 38 -1.72 0.53 -3.52
CA VAL A 38 -1.68 1.99 -3.65
C VAL A 38 -0.36 2.48 -3.06
N LYS A 39 0.44 3.15 -3.89
CA LYS A 39 1.58 3.93 -3.39
C LYS A 39 1.08 5.26 -2.85
N LEU A 40 1.44 5.57 -1.62
CA LEU A 40 1.17 6.85 -0.99
C LEU A 40 2.11 7.91 -1.57
N VAL A 41 1.62 9.14 -1.64
CA VAL A 41 2.33 10.29 -2.21
C VAL A 41 2.35 11.36 -1.15
N SER A 42 3.55 11.82 -0.79
CA SER A 42 3.73 13.06 -0.04
C SER A 42 4.01 14.19 -1.03
N SER A 43 3.27 15.29 -0.91
CA SER A 43 3.53 16.53 -1.65
C SER A 43 4.31 17.56 -0.82
N THR A 44 4.73 17.19 0.38
CA THR A 44 5.39 18.06 1.36
C THR A 44 6.71 17.46 1.81
N GLU A 45 7.62 18.33 2.25
CA GLU A 45 8.88 17.96 2.87
C GLU A 45 8.94 18.60 4.26
N GLY A 46 9.36 17.83 5.26
CA GLY A 46 9.47 18.31 6.63
C GLY A 46 9.44 17.19 7.67
N THR A 47 9.42 17.58 8.94
CA THR A 47 9.31 16.63 10.05
C THR A 47 7.83 16.33 10.33
N LEU A 48 7.43 15.06 10.37
CA LEU A 48 6.04 14.69 10.66
C LEU A 48 5.60 15.26 12.01
N ALA A 49 4.54 16.07 12.00
CA ALA A 49 3.97 16.69 13.19
C ALA A 49 3.17 15.70 14.06
N ARG A 50 2.74 14.59 13.45
CA ARG A 50 1.94 13.51 14.06
C ARG A 50 2.13 12.21 13.28
N ASP A 51 1.71 11.10 13.90
CA ASP A 51 1.66 9.80 13.23
C ASP A 51 0.72 9.84 12.02
N VAL A 52 1.10 9.12 10.96
CA VAL A 52 0.31 9.01 9.73
C VAL A 52 -0.66 7.85 9.86
N GLU A 53 -1.84 8.15 10.38
CA GLU A 53 -2.88 7.13 10.62
C GLU A 53 -3.64 6.74 9.34
N ALA A 54 -4.15 5.51 9.33
CA ALA A 54 -5.01 5.02 8.26
C ALA A 54 -6.31 5.82 8.22
N PRO A 55 -6.80 6.23 7.03
CA PRO A 55 -8.11 6.86 6.92
C PRO A 55 -9.23 5.92 7.39
N GLU A 56 -10.16 6.46 8.14
CA GLU A 56 -11.37 5.73 8.54
C GLU A 56 -12.31 5.52 7.34
N GLY A 57 -13.13 4.47 7.41
CA GLY A 57 -14.21 4.23 6.46
C GLY A 57 -13.81 3.62 5.11
N LEU A 58 -12.56 3.18 4.94
CA LEU A 58 -12.11 2.43 3.78
C LEU A 58 -12.32 0.92 4.00
N GLU A 59 -13.46 0.39 3.57
CA GLU A 59 -13.85 -1.01 3.82
C GLU A 59 -12.86 -2.03 3.24
N SER A 60 -12.26 -1.71 2.09
CA SER A 60 -11.27 -2.55 1.42
C SER A 60 -9.85 -2.39 1.95
N LEU A 61 -9.56 -1.46 2.88
CA LEU A 61 -8.22 -1.27 3.41
C LEU A 61 -7.83 -2.41 4.35
N VAL A 62 -6.89 -3.26 3.91
CA VAL A 62 -6.43 -4.43 4.68
C VAL A 62 -5.04 -4.25 5.28
N ARG A 63 -4.25 -3.29 4.77
CA ARG A 63 -2.91 -3.00 5.28
C ARG A 63 -2.52 -1.55 5.02
N TRP A 64 -1.91 -0.92 6.02
CA TRP A 64 -1.48 0.47 6.03
C TRP A 64 -0.02 0.54 6.47
N GLU A 65 0.87 0.98 5.59
CA GLU A 65 2.31 1.09 5.85
C GLU A 65 2.87 2.39 5.28
N PRO A 66 2.64 3.54 5.94
CA PRO A 66 3.25 4.80 5.56
C PRO A 66 4.76 4.77 5.84
N GLU A 67 5.52 5.45 4.98
CA GLU A 67 6.98 5.58 5.10
C GLU A 67 7.38 6.99 4.62
N PRO A 68 7.67 7.95 5.52
CA PRO A 68 7.64 7.82 6.98
C PRO A 68 6.22 7.68 7.54
N GLY A 69 6.12 7.14 8.75
CA GLY A 69 4.84 6.85 9.40
C GLY A 69 4.68 7.42 10.81
N ALA A 70 5.78 7.70 11.50
CA ALA A 70 5.76 8.13 12.90
C ALA A 70 6.09 9.62 13.05
N GLN A 71 5.50 10.27 14.07
CA GLN A 71 5.85 11.62 14.47
C GLN A 71 7.36 11.77 14.67
N GLY A 72 7.94 12.85 14.14
CA GLY A 72 9.37 13.12 14.22
C GLY A 72 10.21 12.53 13.08
N GLU A 73 9.64 11.66 12.23
CA GLU A 73 10.32 11.19 11.03
C GLU A 73 10.25 12.22 9.89
N ILE A 74 11.18 12.11 8.92
CA ILE A 74 11.28 13.06 7.81
C ILE A 74 10.44 12.59 6.63
N ALA A 75 9.41 13.37 6.29
CA ALA A 75 8.68 13.23 5.04
C ALA A 75 9.42 13.94 3.92
N GLN A 76 9.49 13.28 2.77
CA GLN A 76 10.08 13.83 1.54
C GLN A 76 9.01 13.90 0.46
N VAL A 77 9.17 14.85 -0.46
CA VAL A 77 8.31 14.91 -1.64
C VAL A 77 8.51 13.65 -2.47
N THR A 78 7.41 12.97 -2.78
CA THR A 78 7.43 11.83 -3.69
C THR A 78 7.65 12.30 -5.12
N VAL A 79 8.76 11.89 -5.71
CA VAL A 79 9.13 12.22 -7.10
C VAL A 79 9.12 11.00 -8.02
N ASP A 80 9.15 9.80 -7.44
CA ASP A 80 9.19 8.54 -8.16
C ASP A 80 8.65 7.38 -7.31
N ASN A 81 8.82 6.17 -7.83
CA ASN A 81 8.37 4.95 -7.19
C ASN A 81 9.19 4.52 -5.96
N ASN A 82 10.40 5.06 -5.77
CA ASN A 82 11.30 4.74 -4.67
C ASN A 82 11.13 5.73 -3.50
N SER A 83 10.78 6.97 -3.81
CA SER A 83 10.43 8.05 -2.87
C SER A 83 8.94 8.08 -2.50
N CYS A 84 8.19 7.02 -2.80
CA CYS A 84 6.79 6.95 -2.41
C CYS A 84 6.66 6.93 -0.88
N ALA A 85 5.64 7.58 -0.37
CA ALA A 85 5.46 7.80 1.06
C ALA A 85 4.84 6.57 1.78
N GLY A 86 5.20 5.37 1.34
CA GLY A 86 4.65 4.10 1.79
C GLY A 86 3.51 3.55 0.92
N TYR A 87 2.74 2.64 1.50
CA TYR A 87 1.82 1.76 0.79
C TYR A 87 0.50 1.54 1.54
N ALA A 88 -0.57 1.38 0.77
CA ALA A 88 -1.85 0.88 1.24
C ALA A 88 -2.33 -0.26 0.35
N TRP A 89 -2.79 -1.36 0.96
CA TRP A 89 -3.34 -2.50 0.24
C TRP A 89 -4.86 -2.47 0.37
N LEU A 90 -5.52 -2.38 -0.78
CA LEU A 90 -6.95 -2.49 -0.89
C LEU A 90 -7.31 -3.88 -1.41
N LEU A 91 -8.24 -4.56 -0.76
CA LEU A 91 -8.72 -5.88 -1.12
C LEU A 91 -10.18 -6.04 -0.71
N HIS A 92 -11.04 -6.37 -1.66
CA HIS A 92 -12.46 -6.63 -1.39
C HIS A 92 -13.05 -7.61 -2.41
N GLY A 93 -14.16 -8.27 -2.05
CA GLY A 93 -14.89 -9.17 -2.96
C GLY A 93 -15.56 -8.43 -4.12
N ASP A 94 -15.96 -7.17 -3.88
CA ASP A 94 -16.55 -6.26 -4.87
C ASP A 94 -15.51 -5.24 -5.35
N ALA A 95 -15.30 -5.20 -6.68
CA ALA A 95 -14.40 -4.26 -7.34
C ALA A 95 -14.83 -2.80 -7.21
N ALA A 96 -16.13 -2.53 -7.10
CA ALA A 96 -16.65 -1.17 -6.94
C ALA A 96 -16.24 -0.57 -5.60
N VAL A 97 -16.18 -1.39 -4.53
CA VAL A 97 -15.71 -0.96 -3.21
C VAL A 97 -14.22 -0.59 -3.26
N VAL A 98 -13.39 -1.41 -3.89
CA VAL A 98 -11.95 -1.13 -4.06
C VAL A 98 -11.72 0.17 -4.83
N GLU A 99 -12.50 0.42 -5.89
CA GLU A 99 -12.36 1.66 -6.67
C GLU A 99 -12.83 2.88 -5.87
N SER A 100 -13.98 2.77 -5.18
CA SER A 100 -14.50 3.85 -4.33
C SER A 100 -13.51 4.24 -3.23
N ASP A 101 -12.96 3.26 -2.50
CA ASP A 101 -11.99 3.49 -1.43
C ASP A 101 -10.67 4.04 -1.97
N TYR A 102 -10.24 3.58 -3.15
CA TYR A 102 -9.08 4.14 -3.82
C TYR A 102 -9.25 5.62 -4.13
N GLU A 103 -10.39 6.00 -4.70
CA GLU A 103 -10.69 7.41 -4.99
C GLU A 103 -10.79 8.25 -3.72
N GLN A 104 -11.37 7.71 -2.65
CA GLN A 104 -11.43 8.38 -1.35
C GLN A 104 -10.02 8.56 -0.76
N LEU A 105 -9.20 7.51 -0.76
CA LEU A 105 -7.81 7.58 -0.31
C LEU A 105 -7.01 8.63 -1.10
N ARG A 106 -7.18 8.70 -2.43
CA ARG A 106 -6.54 9.73 -3.27
C ARG A 106 -7.00 11.14 -2.93
N ARG A 107 -8.27 11.33 -2.58
CA ARG A 107 -8.80 12.63 -2.13
C ARG A 107 -8.21 13.06 -0.77
N LEU A 108 -8.04 12.12 0.16
CA LEU A 108 -7.52 12.38 1.51
C LEU A 108 -5.98 12.52 1.54
N GLN A 109 -5.28 11.97 0.56
CA GLN A 109 -3.82 11.89 0.54
C GLN A 109 -3.07 13.21 0.79
N PRO A 110 -3.50 14.37 0.27
CA PRO A 110 -2.83 15.65 0.55
C PRO A 110 -2.83 16.05 2.03
N GLU A 111 -3.73 15.49 2.84
CA GLU A 111 -3.92 15.84 4.26
C GLU A 111 -3.24 14.85 5.23
N LEU A 112 -2.66 13.77 4.70
CA LEU A 112 -2.05 12.71 5.49
C LEU A 112 -0.71 13.12 6.10
N PHE A 113 0.15 13.74 5.29
CA PHE A 113 1.52 14.07 5.66
C PHE A 113 1.61 15.51 6.17
N VAL A 114 1.19 15.70 7.42
CA VAL A 114 1.28 16.99 8.11
C VAL A 114 2.69 17.17 8.66
N VAL A 115 3.39 18.20 8.18
CA VAL A 115 4.80 18.45 8.51
C VAL A 115 5.01 19.80 9.16
N GLU A 116 6.03 19.88 10.01
CA GLU A 116 6.66 21.10 10.49
C GLU A 116 7.94 21.38 9.70
N GLU A 117 8.39 22.64 9.68
CA GLU A 117 9.67 23.01 9.04
C GLU A 117 10.82 22.16 9.60
N LEU A 118 11.74 21.75 8.71
CA LEU A 118 12.97 21.09 9.12
C LEU A 118 13.73 22.05 10.05
N ALA A 119 13.90 21.66 11.31
CA ALA A 119 14.76 22.42 12.22
C ALA A 119 16.14 22.52 11.58
N GLU A 120 16.63 23.76 11.38
CA GLU A 120 18.00 23.97 10.91
C GLU A 120 18.94 23.29 11.90
N THR A 121 19.55 22.18 11.48
CA THR A 121 20.63 21.57 12.24
C THR A 121 21.77 22.57 12.24
N ALA A 122 21.87 23.35 13.33
CA ALA A 122 22.99 24.24 13.56
C ALA A 122 24.27 23.43 13.47
N ALA A 123 24.99 23.57 12.37
CA ALA A 123 26.33 23.03 12.22
C ALA A 123 27.22 23.63 13.33
N GLN A 124 27.63 22.79 14.27
CA GLN A 124 28.73 23.06 15.21
C GLN A 124 29.96 22.27 14.77
#